data_AF-A0A355AE58-F1
#
_entry.id   AF-A0A355AE58-F1
#
_cell.length_a   1.000
_cell.length_b   1.000
_cell.length_c   1.000
_cell.angle_alpha   90.00
_cell.angle_beta   90.00
_cell.angle_gamma   90.00
#
_symmetry.space_group_name_H-M   'P 1'
#
loop_
_entity.id
_entity.type
_entity.pdbx_description
1 polymer ?
#
loop_
_entity_poly.entity_id
_entity_poly.type
_entity_poly.pdbx_seq_one_letter_code
_entity_poly.pdbx_strand_id
1 'polypeptide(L)' 'EKIKNTIGYKGELYFNTEKPDGTMRKHTNSSKLEALGWEYRVGLEEGIQRMYTWYVNSI' A
#
# COMPACT_ATOMS: atom_id res chain seq x y z
N GLU A 1 -6.84 0.66 6.42
CA GLU A 1 -8.16 0.50 5.75
C GLU A 1 -8.17 0.29 4.22
N LYS A 2 -7.21 0.79 3.41
CA LYS A 2 -7.34 0.74 1.93
C LYS A 2 -7.64 -0.66 1.36
N ILE A 3 -6.89 -1.68 1.80
CA ILE A 3 -7.10 -3.07 1.35
C ILE A 3 -8.48 -3.60 1.79
N LYS A 4 -8.89 -3.37 3.05
CA LYS A 4 -10.22 -3.73 3.57
C LYS A 4 -11.32 -3.20 2.64
N ASN A 5 -11.21 -1.94 2.24
CA ASN A 5 -12.16 -1.31 1.33
C ASN A 5 -12.11 -1.92 -0.08
N THR A 6 -10.91 -2.14 -0.65
CA THR A 6 -10.74 -2.74 -1.98
C THR A 6 -11.38 -4.12 -2.11
N ILE A 7 -11.24 -4.96 -1.09
CA ILE A 7 -11.76 -6.34 -1.12
C ILE A 7 -13.18 -6.46 -0.56
N GLY A 8 -13.77 -5.36 -0.10
CA GLY A 8 -15.12 -5.36 0.49
C GLY A 8 -15.22 -6.06 1.85
N TYR A 9 -14.13 -6.19 2.60
CA TYR A 9 -14.14 -6.84 3.91
C TYR A 9 -14.99 -6.05 4.92
N LYS A 10 -15.93 -6.74 5.56
CA LYS A 10 -16.93 -6.13 6.46
C LYS A 10 -16.61 -6.28 7.96
N GLY A 11 -15.57 -7.02 8.32
CA GLY A 11 -15.13 -7.14 9.71
C GLY A 11 -14.24 -5.98 10.15
N GLU A 12 -13.87 -5.97 11.43
CA GLU A 12 -13.01 -4.95 12.02
C GLU A 12 -11.53 -5.34 12.03
N LEU A 13 -10.65 -4.36 11.84
CA LEU A 13 -9.21 -4.58 11.99
C LEU A 13 -8.82 -4.38 13.45
N TYR A 14 -8.16 -5.38 14.02
CA TYR A 14 -7.63 -5.31 15.38
C TYR A 14 -6.11 -5.21 15.34
N PHE A 15 -5.56 -4.20 16.00
CA PHE A 15 -4.12 -3.99 16.15
C PHE A 15 -3.69 -4.40 17.54
N ASN A 16 -2.81 -5.41 17.64
CA ASN A 16 -2.31 -5.89 18.91
C ASN A 16 -1.15 -5.01 19.42
N THR A 17 -1.42 -4.19 20.43
CA THR A 17 -0.46 -3.26 21.05
C THR A 17 0.51 -3.93 22.03
N GLU A 18 0.34 -5.21 22.34
CA GLU A 18 1.33 -5.97 23.14
C GLU A 18 2.59 -6.30 22.34
N LYS A 19 2.56 -6.12 21.02
CA LYS A 19 3.70 -6.36 20.14
C LYS A 19 4.48 -5.06 19.91
N PRO A 20 5.81 -5.10 19.87
CA PRO A 20 6.60 -3.91 19.65
C PRO A 20 6.38 -3.37 18.23
N ASP A 21 6.23 -2.06 18.12
CA ASP A 21 6.23 -1.39 16.83
C ASP A 21 7.64 -1.37 16.22
N GLY A 22 7.67 -1.34 14.89
CA GLY A 22 8.89 -1.04 14.15
C GLY A 22 9.24 0.46 14.20
N THR A 23 10.13 0.90 13.32
CA THR A 23 10.43 2.34 13.18
C THR A 23 9.18 3.11 12.72
N MET A 24 8.77 4.14 13.48
CA MET A 24 7.55 4.92 13.24
C MET A 24 7.42 5.49 11.82
N ARG A 25 8.55 5.87 11.20
CA ARG A 25 8.56 6.41 9.83
C ARG A 25 9.79 5.95 9.08
N LYS A 26 9.56 5.37 7.91
CA LYS A 26 10.61 4.94 6.97
C LYS A 26 10.23 5.33 5.55
N HIS A 27 10.51 6.57 5.18
CA HIS A 27 10.20 7.12 3.86
C HIS A 27 11.49 7.37 3.08
N THR A 28 11.48 7.07 1.79
CA THR A 28 12.56 7.44 0.86
C THR A 28 12.26 8.81 0.27
N ASN A 29 13.27 9.69 0.20
CA ASN A 29 13.17 10.94 -0.54
C ASN A 29 13.38 10.67 -2.05
N SER A 30 12.37 10.98 -2.87
CA SER A 30 12.39 10.79 -4.32
C SER A 30 12.83 12.01 -5.14
N SER A 31 13.14 13.15 -4.51
CA SER A 31 13.42 14.41 -5.21
C SER A 31 14.58 14.32 -6.21
N LYS A 32 15.57 13.45 -5.96
CA LYS A 32 16.65 13.21 -6.93
C LYS A 32 16.15 12.55 -8.22
N LEU A 33 15.19 11.63 -8.12
CA LEU A 33 14.59 10.97 -9.28
C LEU A 33 13.70 11.96 -10.05
N GLU A 34 12.90 12.74 -9.31
CA GLU A 34 12.07 13.81 -9.88
C GLU A 34 12.91 14.85 -10.64
N ALA A 35 14.04 15.27 -10.08
CA ALA A 35 14.97 16.18 -10.75
C ALA A 35 15.60 15.60 -12.03
N LEU A 36 15.66 14.28 -12.15
CA LEU A 36 16.11 13.58 -13.36
C LEU A 36 14.97 13.34 -14.36
N GLY A 37 13.78 13.91 -14.12
CA GLY A 37 12.60 13.76 -14.97
C GLY A 37 11.84 12.45 -14.77
N TRP A 38 12.15 11.69 -13.72
CA TRP A 38 11.39 10.50 -13.37
C TRP A 38 10.21 10.85 -12.48
N GLU A 39 9.03 10.33 -12.80
CA GLU A 39 7.82 10.49 -12.00
C GLU A 39 7.16 9.11 -11.78
N TYR A 40 6.59 8.91 -10.60
CA TYR A 40 5.79 7.71 -10.34
C TYR A 40 4.54 7.73 -11.23
N ARG A 41 4.16 6.56 -11.75
CA ARG A 41 3.00 6.45 -12.67
C ARG A 41 1.79 5.76 -12.05
N VAL A 42 1.99 5.10 -10.92
CA VAL A 42 0.96 4.27 -10.27
C VAL A 42 0.81 4.75 -8.85
N GLY A 43 -0.39 5.22 -8.51
CA GLY A 43 -0.76 5.59 -7.15
C GLY A 43 -0.96 4.36 -6.26
N LEU A 44 -1.03 4.56 -4.95
CA LEU A 44 -1.16 3.46 -3.99
C LEU A 44 -2.45 2.66 -4.18
N GLU A 45 -3.59 3.34 -4.31
CA GLU A 45 -4.91 2.73 -4.51
C GLU A 45 -4.98 1.96 -5.81
N GLU A 46 -4.47 2.55 -6.89
CA GLU A 46 -4.40 1.91 -8.20
C GLU A 46 -3.53 0.67 -8.15
N GLY A 47 -2.35 0.75 -7.51
CA GLY A 47 -1.45 -0.38 -7.32
C GLY A 47 -2.11 -1.51 -6.53
N ILE A 48 -2.80 -1.20 -5.43
CA ILE A 48 -3.56 -2.18 -4.63
C ILE A 48 -4.63 -2.85 -5.49
N GLN A 49 -5.41 -2.10 -6.27
CA GLN A 49 -6.45 -2.65 -7.13
C GLN A 49 -5.86 -3.58 -8.20
N ARG A 50 -4.82 -3.14 -8.90
CA ARG A 50 -4.14 -3.94 -9.94
C ARG A 50 -3.63 -5.27 -9.38
N MET A 51 -2.99 -5.24 -8.21
CA MET A 51 -2.46 -6.44 -7.56
C MET A 51 -3.57 -7.39 -7.09
N TYR A 52 -4.65 -6.85 -6.53
CA TYR A 52 -5.78 -7.65 -6.11
C TYR A 52 -6.46 -8.34 -7.30
N THR A 53 -6.72 -7.60 -8.39
CA THR A 53 -7.27 -8.15 -9.63
C THR A 53 -6.37 -9.24 -10.22
N TRP A 54 -5.05 -9.01 -10.25
CA TRP A 54 -4.10 -10.03 -10.69
C TRP A 54 -4.20 -11.30 -9.84
N TYR A 55 -4.21 -11.17 -8.51
CA TYR A 55 -4.24 -12.30 -7.58
C TYR A 55 -5.50 -13.17 -7.77
N VAL A 56 -6.67 -12.56 -7.87
CA VAL A 56 -7.94 -13.29 -8.04
C VAL A 56 -8.04 -14.00 -9.39
N ASN A 57 -7.43 -13.45 -10.43
CA ASN A 57 -7.48 -14.02 -11.78
C ASN A 57 -6.36 -15.02 -12.08
N SER A 58 -5.37 -15.16 -11.19
CA SER A 58 -4.19 -16.04 -11.38
C SER A 58 -4.28 -17.35 -10.60
N ILE A 59 -5.40 -17.58 -9.91
CA ILE A 59 -5.77 -18.82 -9.20
C ILE A 59 -6.98 -19.40 -9.92
#